data_AF-A0AAV4EV84-F1
#
_entry.id   AF-A0AAV4EV84-F1
#
_cell.length_a   1.000
_cell.length_b   1.000
_cell.length_c   1.000
_cell.angle_alpha   90.00
_cell.angle_beta   90.00
_cell.angle_gamma   90.00
#
_symmetry.space_group_name_H-M   'P 1'
#
loop_
_entity.id
_entity.type
_entity.pdbx_description
1 polymer ?
#
loop_
_entity_poly.entity_id
_entity_poly.type
_entity_poly.pdbx_seq_one_letter_code
_entity_poly.pdbx_strand_id
1 'polypeptide(L)'
;MRRIISIHWLEIISNTDLRERTQQQSMEVEMRRKWRWIGHTLRKPRQCITRHSLVWNPQGRRARGRPIMTLRRETEAEMASAEKTWKELEEVSQDWMVWRTFVGGLCFPGSLEAKKKKIGILDVFCKESIWINAVFSFFAILGLGGSMLCHE
;
A
#
# COMPACT_ATOMS: atom_id res chain seq x y z
N MET A 1 -5.25 21.03 -6.48
CA MET A 1 -6.06 19.87 -6.90
C MET A 1 -7.15 20.22 -7.91
N ARG A 2 -7.96 21.28 -7.71
CA ARG A 2 -9.04 21.66 -8.65
C ARG A 2 -8.61 21.80 -10.12
N ARG A 3 -7.39 22.31 -10.36
CA ARG A 3 -6.80 22.42 -11.71
C ARG A 3 -6.48 21.06 -12.38
N ILE A 4 -6.22 20.01 -11.60
CA ILE A 4 -5.90 18.67 -12.13
C ILE A 4 -7.17 17.95 -12.60
N ILE A 5 -8.30 18.24 -11.93
CA ILE A 5 -9.61 17.62 -12.19
C ILE A 5 -10.49 18.57 -13.04
N SER A 6 -9.91 19.66 -13.56
CA SER A 6 -10.58 20.69 -14.35
C SER A 6 -11.89 21.22 -13.74
N ILE A 7 -11.86 21.52 -12.43
CA ILE A 7 -13.01 22.06 -11.69
C ILE A 7 -12.84 23.56 -11.52
N HIS A 8 -13.83 24.34 -11.94
CA HIS A 8 -13.84 25.78 -11.76
C HIS A 8 -14.20 26.17 -10.32
N TRP A 9 -13.82 27.38 -9.90
CA TRP A 9 -14.01 27.81 -8.51
C TRP A 9 -15.49 27.97 -8.13
N LEU A 10 -16.35 28.32 -9.10
CA LEU A 10 -17.81 28.48 -8.95
C LEU A 10 -18.56 27.15 -8.91
N GLU A 11 -17.94 26.05 -9.34
CA GLU A 11 -18.60 24.76 -9.42
C GLU A 11 -18.55 24.04 -8.07
N ILE A 12 -19.74 23.70 -7.55
CA ILE A 12 -19.90 22.82 -6.41
C ILE A 12 -20.22 21.43 -6.95
N ILE A 13 -19.22 20.55 -6.90
CA ILE A 13 -19.32 19.16 -7.36
C ILE A 13 -19.55 18.24 -6.16
N SER A 14 -20.43 17.25 -6.33
CA SER A 14 -20.68 16.23 -5.31
C SER A 14 -19.52 15.22 -5.24
N ASN A 15 -19.33 14.58 -4.09
CA ASN A 15 -18.27 13.58 -3.93
C ASN A 15 -18.44 12.35 -4.85
N THR A 16 -19.65 12.07 -5.33
CA THR A 16 -19.92 10.98 -6.28
C THR A 16 -19.42 11.34 -7.68
N ASP A 17 -19.78 12.53 -8.19
CA ASP A 17 -19.35 13.03 -9.49
C ASP A 17 -17.81 13.21 -9.54
N LEU A 18 -17.20 13.65 -8.45
CA LEU A 18 -15.74 13.71 -8.34
C LEU A 18 -15.07 12.34 -8.54
N ARG A 19 -15.60 11.29 -7.90
CA ARG A 19 -15.06 9.92 -8.00
C ARG A 19 -15.25 9.31 -9.38
N GLU A 20 -16.38 9.60 -10.03
CA GLU A 20 -16.67 9.15 -11.39
C GLU A 20 -15.70 9.79 -12.39
N ARG A 21 -15.46 11.11 -12.28
CA ARG A 21 -14.50 11.83 -13.13
C ARG A 21 -13.07 11.37 -12.94
N THR A 22 -12.65 11.06 -11.72
CA THR A 22 -11.31 10.53 -11.43
C THR A 22 -11.19 9.02 -11.68
N GLN A 23 -12.29 8.34 -12.03
CA GLN A 23 -12.38 6.88 -12.16
C GLN A 23 -11.83 6.14 -10.92
N GLN A 24 -12.00 6.75 -9.75
CA GLN A 24 -11.38 6.29 -8.52
C GLN A 24 -12.01 4.95 -8.09
N GLN A 25 -11.15 3.95 -7.95
CA GLN A 25 -11.56 2.60 -7.57
C GLN A 25 -12.16 2.61 -6.16
N SER A 26 -13.00 1.62 -5.85
CA SER A 26 -13.49 1.46 -4.49
C SER A 26 -12.34 1.12 -3.55
N MET A 27 -12.39 1.67 -2.33
CA MET A 27 -11.40 1.41 -1.30
C MET A 27 -11.24 -0.10 -1.01
N GLU A 28 -12.32 -0.88 -1.17
CA GLU A 28 -12.29 -2.33 -1.07
C GLU A 28 -11.34 -2.97 -2.12
N VAL A 29 -11.47 -2.56 -3.38
CA VAL A 29 -10.63 -3.09 -4.48
C VAL A 29 -9.17 -2.70 -4.28
N GLU A 30 -8.91 -1.45 -3.88
CA GLU A 30 -7.55 -0.98 -3.60
C GLU A 30 -6.92 -1.73 -2.43
N MET A 31 -7.67 -1.93 -1.35
CA MET A 31 -7.20 -2.70 -0.19
C MET A 31 -6.90 -4.16 -0.58
N ARG A 32 -7.78 -4.81 -1.36
CA ARG A 32 -7.52 -6.16 -1.87
C ARG A 32 -6.27 -6.23 -2.74
N ARG A 33 -6.02 -5.22 -3.59
CA ARG A 33 -4.81 -5.15 -4.41
C ARG A 33 -3.56 -4.98 -3.55
N LYS A 34 -3.58 -4.07 -2.56
CA LYS A 34 -2.51 -3.86 -1.58
C LYS A 34 -2.18 -5.17 -0.86
N TRP A 35 -3.18 -5.84 -0.27
CA TRP A 35 -2.97 -7.09 0.46
C TRP A 35 -2.57 -8.24 -0.45
N ARG A 36 -3.05 -8.31 -1.70
CA ARG A 36 -2.55 -9.29 -2.66
C ARG A 36 -1.06 -9.13 -2.92
N TRP A 37 -0.58 -7.89 -3.06
CA TRP A 37 0.84 -7.60 -3.25
C TRP A 37 1.67 -7.94 -2.00
N ILE A 38 1.21 -7.54 -0.81
CA ILE A 38 1.88 -7.87 0.46
C ILE A 38 2.02 -9.38 0.63
N GLY A 39 0.95 -10.14 0.40
CA GLY A 39 0.98 -11.59 0.49
C GLY A 39 1.91 -12.24 -0.54
N HIS A 40 2.05 -11.66 -1.74
CA HIS A 40 3.02 -12.14 -2.73
C HIS A 40 4.47 -11.90 -2.25
N THR A 41 4.74 -10.71 -1.71
CA THR A 41 6.04 -10.33 -1.18
C THR A 41 6.46 -11.18 0.03
N LEU A 42 5.53 -11.49 0.94
CA LEU A 42 5.81 -12.32 2.12
C LEU A 42 6.09 -13.80 1.77
N ARG A 43 5.48 -14.32 0.70
CA ARG A 43 5.73 -15.67 0.18
C ARG A 43 7.08 -15.83 -0.52
N LYS A 44 7.76 -14.73 -0.88
CA LYS A 44 9.13 -14.79 -1.41
C LYS A 44 10.10 -15.26 -0.33
N PRO A 45 11.24 -15.89 -0.69
CA PRO A 45 12.24 -16.32 0.28
C PRO A 45 12.78 -15.13 1.09
N ARG A 46 13.20 -15.38 2.33
CA ARG A 46 13.67 -14.34 3.28
C ARG A 46 14.78 -13.46 2.70
N GLN A 47 15.66 -14.05 1.91
CA GLN A 47 16.76 -13.37 1.23
C GLN A 47 16.35 -12.42 0.09
N CYS A 48 15.06 -12.39 -0.31
CA CYS A 48 14.60 -11.49 -1.36
C CYS A 48 14.59 -10.02 -0.88
N ILE A 49 15.20 -9.14 -1.67
CA ILE A 49 15.27 -7.68 -1.38
C ILE A 49 13.87 -7.08 -1.26
N THR A 50 12.92 -7.54 -2.07
CA THR A 50 11.52 -7.08 -2.03
C THR A 50 10.83 -7.40 -0.70
N ARG A 51 11.23 -8.47 -0.04
CA ARG A 51 10.70 -8.86 1.27
C ARG A 51 11.29 -8.01 2.38
N HIS A 52 12.59 -7.74 2.33
CA HIS A 52 13.24 -6.82 3.25
C HIS A 52 12.69 -5.39 3.13
N SER A 53 12.40 -4.92 1.91
CA SER A 53 11.88 -3.57 1.70
C SER A 53 10.49 -3.33 2.32
N LEU A 54 9.68 -4.38 2.48
CA LEU A 54 8.36 -4.29 3.13
C LEU A 54 8.46 -3.92 4.61
N VAL A 55 9.46 -4.46 5.32
CA VAL A 55 9.67 -4.24 6.75
C VAL A 55 10.65 -3.08 7.01
N TRP A 56 11.37 -2.64 5.99
CA TRP A 56 12.38 -1.59 6.09
C TRP A 56 11.80 -0.26 6.60
N ASN A 57 12.40 0.27 7.67
CA ASN A 57 12.11 1.61 8.16
C ASN A 57 13.18 2.58 7.65
N PRO A 58 12.87 3.49 6.71
CA PRO A 58 13.87 4.43 6.21
C PRO A 58 14.28 5.38 7.35
N GLN A 59 15.51 5.22 7.82
CA GLN A 59 16.09 6.12 8.81
C GLN A 59 16.43 7.47 8.18
N GLY A 60 16.08 8.56 8.86
CA GLY A 60 16.39 9.92 8.43
C GLY A 60 15.23 10.91 8.58
N ARG A 61 15.57 12.21 8.47
CA ARG A 61 14.60 13.31 8.53
C ARG A 61 13.85 13.42 7.21
N ARG A 62 12.51 13.39 7.26
CA ARG A 62 11.66 13.58 6.07
C ARG A 62 11.55 15.06 5.71
N ALA A 63 11.48 15.36 4.41
CA ALA A 63 11.19 16.70 3.92
C ALA A 63 9.77 17.14 4.35
N ARG A 64 9.61 18.43 4.65
CA ARG A 64 8.29 19.02 4.93
C ARG A 64 7.41 18.89 3.68
N GLY A 65 6.16 18.43 3.86
CA GLY A 65 5.20 18.25 2.78
C GLY A 65 5.06 16.82 2.24
N ARG A 66 5.92 15.87 2.64
CA ARG A 66 5.69 14.44 2.35
C ARG A 66 4.62 13.86 3.30
N PRO A 67 3.70 13.02 2.81
CA PRO A 67 2.75 12.30 3.67
C PRO A 67 3.45 11.59 4.82
N ILE A 68 2.87 11.72 6.03
CA ILE A 68 3.44 11.21 7.28
C ILE A 68 3.27 9.69 7.42
N MET A 69 2.28 9.15 6.73
CA MET A 69 2.02 7.72 6.65
C MET A 69 2.93 7.08 5.60
N THR A 70 3.44 5.90 5.94
CA THR A 70 4.19 5.03 5.04
C THR A 70 3.42 3.73 4.90
N LEU A 71 3.61 3.03 3.78
CA LEU A 71 3.01 1.71 3.55
C LEU A 71 3.18 0.77 4.75
N ARG A 72 4.37 0.75 5.38
CA ARG A 72 4.65 -0.02 6.61
C ARG A 72 3.72 0.35 7.76
N ARG A 73 3.57 1.65 8.07
CA ARG A 73 2.73 2.13 9.19
C ARG A 73 1.24 1.88 8.95
N GLU A 74 0.79 2.06 7.72
CA GLU A 74 -0.61 1.78 7.35
C GLU A 74 -0.90 0.29 7.44
N THR A 75 0.01 -0.54 6.93
CA THR A 75 -0.11 -2.00 7.02
C THR A 75 -0.06 -2.46 8.48
N GLU A 76 0.82 -1.90 9.32
CA GLU A 76 0.88 -2.16 10.76
C GLU A 76 -0.41 -1.77 11.47
N ALA A 77 -1.00 -0.62 11.16
CA ALA A 77 -2.27 -0.21 11.73
C ALA A 77 -3.43 -1.14 11.30
N GLU A 78 -3.44 -1.58 10.04
CA GLU A 78 -4.42 -2.53 9.54
C GLU A 78 -4.24 -3.93 10.17
N MET A 79 -3.01 -4.42 10.33
CA MET A 79 -2.73 -5.68 11.05
C MET A 79 -3.07 -5.60 12.53
N ALA A 80 -2.78 -4.46 13.17
CA ALA A 80 -3.09 -4.23 14.57
C ALA A 80 -4.61 -4.30 14.81
N SER A 81 -5.43 -3.89 13.83
CA SER A 81 -6.88 -4.05 13.91
C SER A 81 -7.35 -5.52 13.85
N ALA A 82 -6.49 -6.42 13.40
CA ALA A 82 -6.70 -7.87 13.41
C ALA A 82 -5.86 -8.59 14.48
N GLU A 83 -5.23 -7.84 15.39
CA GLU A 83 -4.37 -8.35 16.48
C GLU A 83 -3.24 -9.28 15.98
N LYS A 84 -2.65 -8.95 14.83
CA LYS A 84 -1.54 -9.72 14.24
C LYS A 84 -0.21 -8.98 14.26
N THR A 85 0.84 -9.73 14.55
CA THR A 85 2.22 -9.32 14.39
C THR A 85 2.73 -9.64 12.98
N TRP A 86 3.86 -9.03 12.58
CA TRP A 86 4.51 -9.33 11.29
C TRP A 86 4.90 -10.80 11.14
N LYS A 87 5.29 -11.46 12.24
CA LYS A 87 5.69 -12.87 12.24
C LYS A 87 4.50 -13.79 11.96
N GLU A 88 3.38 -13.54 12.63
CA GLU A 88 2.15 -14.31 12.38
C GLU A 88 1.59 -14.01 10.99
N LEU A 89 1.73 -12.78 10.49
CA LEU A 89 1.32 -12.46 9.12
C LEU A 89 2.15 -13.24 8.08
N GLU A 90 3.45 -13.40 8.32
CA GLU A 90 4.31 -14.24 7.48
C GLU A 90 3.81 -15.68 7.45
N GLU A 91 3.49 -16.27 8.60
CA GLU A 91 2.96 -17.63 8.72
C GLU A 91 1.61 -17.76 8.00
N VAL A 92 0.68 -16.83 8.23
CA VAL A 92 -0.63 -16.77 7.57
C VAL A 92 -0.52 -16.61 6.06
N SER A 93 0.53 -15.94 5.57
CA SER A 93 0.73 -15.73 4.13
C SER A 93 1.15 -16.97 3.35
N GLN A 94 1.69 -18.00 4.03
CA GLN A 94 2.11 -19.24 3.39
C GLN A 94 0.90 -20.11 3.00
N ASP A 95 -0.14 -20.12 3.84
CA ASP A 95 -1.40 -20.79 3.52
C ASP A 95 -2.33 -19.84 2.75
N TRP A 96 -2.59 -20.15 1.48
CA TRP A 96 -3.42 -19.30 0.61
C TRP A 96 -4.87 -19.16 1.12
N MET A 97 -5.43 -20.19 1.75
CA MET A 97 -6.82 -20.21 2.18
C MET A 97 -6.98 -19.38 3.46
N VAL A 98 -6.05 -19.53 4.41
CA VAL A 98 -5.99 -18.69 5.61
C VAL A 98 -5.72 -17.24 5.23
N TRP A 99 -4.82 -16.98 4.27
CA TRP A 99 -4.57 -15.64 3.73
C TRP A 99 -5.82 -15.01 3.12
N ARG A 100 -6.57 -15.76 2.31
CA ARG A 100 -7.80 -15.26 1.68
C ARG A 100 -8.84 -14.89 2.73
N THR A 101 -9.01 -15.70 3.77
CA THR A 101 -9.94 -15.44 4.88
C THR A 101 -9.53 -14.20 5.66
N PHE A 102 -8.24 -14.07 5.97
CA PHE A 102 -7.68 -12.88 6.65
C PHE A 102 -7.93 -11.60 5.85
N VAL A 103 -7.58 -11.58 4.56
CA VAL A 103 -7.80 -10.40 3.68
C VAL A 103 -9.29 -10.11 3.51
N GLY A 104 -10.14 -11.14 3.45
CA GLY A 104 -11.60 -10.99 3.48
C GLY A 104 -12.08 -10.29 4.75
N GLY A 105 -11.58 -10.73 5.91
CA GLY A 105 -11.82 -10.13 7.23
C GLY A 105 -11.49 -8.64 7.30
N LEU A 106 -10.37 -8.24 6.69
CA LEU A 106 -9.95 -6.83 6.61
C LEU A 106 -10.83 -5.99 5.69
N CYS A 107 -11.53 -6.61 4.73
CA CYS A 107 -12.34 -5.96 3.69
C CYS A 107 -13.79 -5.69 4.06
N PHE A 108 -14.27 -6.15 5.22
CA PHE A 108 -15.66 -5.93 5.60
C PHE A 108 -15.96 -4.45 5.94
N PRO A 109 -17.13 -3.93 5.51
CA PRO A 109 -17.49 -2.53 5.61
C PRO A 109 -17.52 -1.97 7.05
N GLY A 110 -17.79 -2.81 8.07
CA GLY A 110 -17.76 -2.40 9.47
C GLY A 110 -16.38 -1.93 9.97
N SER A 111 -15.29 -2.44 9.40
CA SER A 111 -13.92 -1.97 9.67
C SER A 111 -13.62 -0.65 8.94
N LEU A 112 -14.21 -0.44 7.76
CA LEU A 112 -14.00 0.72 6.91
C LEU A 112 -14.77 1.97 7.40
N GLU A 113 -15.94 1.81 8.02
CA GLU A 113 -16.69 2.92 8.62
C GLU A 113 -16.02 3.48 9.89
N ALA A 114 -15.42 2.62 10.71
CA ALA A 114 -14.55 3.05 11.81
C ALA A 114 -13.28 3.77 11.31
N LYS A 115 -12.74 3.36 10.14
CA LYS A 115 -11.58 3.99 9.49
C LYS A 115 -11.91 5.35 8.86
N LYS A 116 -13.12 5.55 8.30
CA LYS A 116 -13.60 6.84 7.76
C LYS A 116 -13.60 7.97 8.80
N LYS A 117 -13.87 7.66 10.08
CA LYS A 117 -13.92 8.67 11.16
C LYS A 117 -12.52 9.13 11.62
N LYS A 118 -11.47 8.35 11.32
CA LYS A 118 -10.09 8.62 11.76
C LYS A 118 -9.20 9.21 10.66
N ILE A 119 -9.57 9.04 9.39
CA ILE A 119 -8.84 9.50 8.21
C ILE A 119 -9.50 10.77 7.65
N GLY A 120 -9.60 11.80 8.50
CA GLY A 120 -9.71 13.15 7.99
C GLY A 120 -8.34 13.53 7.43
N ILE A 121 -8.25 13.68 6.10
CA ILE A 121 -7.07 14.17 5.34
C ILE A 121 -5.99 13.10 5.06
N LEU A 122 -6.12 12.36 3.96
CA LEU A 122 -5.24 12.45 2.77
C LEU A 122 -5.38 11.22 1.85
N ASP A 123 -5.72 11.54 0.61
CA ASP A 123 -5.69 10.70 -0.58
C ASP A 123 -4.23 10.51 -1.03
N VAL A 124 -3.63 9.34 -0.79
CA VAL A 124 -2.23 9.02 -1.18
C VAL A 124 -2.07 7.54 -1.55
N PHE A 125 -2.91 6.98 -2.43
CA PHE A 125 -2.61 5.67 -3.03
C PHE A 125 -2.18 5.72 -4.50
N CYS A 126 -1.99 6.91 -5.08
CA CYS A 126 -1.61 7.06 -6.49
C CYS A 126 -0.13 7.41 -6.74
N LYS A 127 0.76 7.47 -5.73
CA LYS A 127 2.17 7.89 -5.92
C LYS A 127 3.25 6.90 -5.53
N GLU A 128 2.95 5.80 -4.82
CA GLU A 128 3.99 4.83 -4.44
C GLU A 128 4.37 3.86 -5.56
N SER A 129 3.54 3.70 -6.60
CA SER A 129 3.87 2.93 -7.81
C SER A 129 5.04 3.52 -8.61
N ILE A 130 5.30 4.82 -8.47
CA ILE A 130 6.40 5.51 -9.17
C ILE A 130 7.74 5.30 -8.45
N TRP A 131 7.73 5.16 -7.12
CA TRP A 131 8.96 4.94 -6.35
C TRP A 131 9.54 3.54 -6.54
N ILE A 132 8.71 2.52 -6.75
CA ILE A 132 9.18 1.16 -7.02
C ILE A 132 10.02 1.17 -8.32
N ASN A 133 9.51 1.78 -9.39
CA ASN A 133 10.25 1.90 -10.66
C ASN A 133 11.51 2.78 -10.53
N ALA A 134 11.46 3.86 -9.74
CA ALA A 134 12.64 4.71 -9.51
C ALA A 134 13.75 3.99 -8.72
N VAL A 135 13.39 3.14 -7.75
CA VAL A 135 14.35 2.28 -7.04
C VAL A 135 14.93 1.23 -7.98
N PHE A 136 14.13 0.63 -8.87
CA PHE A 136 14.64 -0.27 -9.92
C PHE A 136 15.60 0.44 -10.90
N SER A 137 15.34 1.68 -11.29
CA SER A 137 16.25 2.45 -12.16
C SER A 137 17.54 2.90 -11.46
N PHE A 138 17.50 3.21 -10.17
CA PHE A 138 18.69 3.63 -9.43
C PHE A 138 19.70 2.47 -9.23
N PHE A 139 19.20 1.24 -9.03
CA PHE A 139 20.05 0.05 -8.97
C PHE A 139 20.61 -0.36 -10.35
N ALA A 140 19.90 -0.07 -11.44
CA ALA A 140 20.41 -0.29 -12.80
C ALA A 140 21.53 0.68 -13.22
N ILE A 141 21.54 1.90 -12.67
CA ILE A 141 22.56 2.93 -12.99
C ILE A 141 23.86 2.74 -12.20
N LEU A 142 23.81 2.16 -11.00
CA LEU A 142 24.99 1.97 -10.14
C LEU A 142 25.84 0.73 -10.46
N GLY A 143 25.50 -0.04 -11.50
CA GLY A 143 26.37 -1.12 -11.99
C GLY A 143 26.71 -2.21 -10.96
N LEU A 144 25.94 -2.36 -9.88
CA LEU A 144 26.07 -3.48 -8.94
C LEU A 144 25.37 -4.71 -9.53
N GLY A 145 25.94 -5.22 -10.63
CA GLY A 145 25.60 -6.51 -11.20
C GLY A 145 26.08 -7.63 -10.27
N GLY A 146 25.20 -8.08 -9.38
CA GLY A 146 25.35 -9.34 -8.65
C GLY A 146 24.26 -10.30 -9.10
N SER A 147 24.54 -11.06 -10.16
CA SER A 147 23.74 -12.18 -10.62
C SER A 147 23.62 -13.24 -9.52
N MET A 148 22.42 -13.44 -8.96
CA MET A 148 22.12 -14.66 -8.24
C MET A 148 20.75 -15.17 -8.69
N LEU A 149 20.83 -16.10 -9.65
CA LEU A 149 19.76 -16.93 -10.18
C LEU A 149 18.86 -17.43 -9.04
N CYS A 150 17.58 -17.08 -9.09
CA CYS A 150 16.52 -17.87 -8.48
C CYS A 150 15.91 -18.70 -9.61
N HIS A 151 16.31 -19.96 -9.70
CA HIS A 151 15.61 -20.96 -10.51
C HIS A 151 14.33 -21.39 -9.78
N GLU A 152 13.36 -21.80 -10.59
CA GLU A 152 11.92 -22.06 -10.35
C GLU A 152 11.52 -22.83 -9.09
#